data_AF-A0A7V3VD57-F1
#
_entry.id   AF-A0A7V3VD57-F1
#
_cell.length_a   1.000
_cell.length_b   1.000
_cell.length_c   1.000
_cell.angle_alpha   90.00
_cell.angle_beta   90.00
_cell.angle_gamma   90.00
#
_symmetry.space_group_name_H-M   'P 1'
#
loop_
_entity.id
_entity.type
_entity.pdbx_description
1 polymer ?
#
loop_
_entity_poly.entity_id
_entity_poly.type
_entity_poly.pdbx_seq_one_letter_code
_entity_poly.pdbx_strand_id
1 'polypeptide(L)'
;MNRVFVYLMALIMVGMVVTSCSLRLREKPEEVEKMSLTDLYNAGVAYYSDGMDNEAKYMYMKIIEKYKKIQNPTEEEKGKYYWALYEIGFINYKDENYRGSVNFMDMVLSGTNDGLDDKSPQIILAKKIKLKITPYLR
;
A
#
# COMPACT_ATOMS: atom_id res chain seq x y z
N MET A 1 30.22 2.07 -30.09
CA MET A 1 28.98 2.35 -29.33
C MET A 1 29.23 2.06 -27.86
N ASN A 2 29.15 3.09 -27.03
CA ASN A 2 29.56 3.03 -25.63
C ASN A 2 28.46 2.33 -24.80
N ARG A 3 28.76 1.17 -24.17
CA ARG A 3 27.77 0.38 -23.42
C ARG A 3 27.07 1.18 -22.32
N VAL A 4 27.75 2.16 -21.75
CA VAL A 4 27.21 3.11 -20.75
C VAL A 4 26.03 3.93 -21.29
N PHE A 5 26.06 4.30 -22.56
CA PHE A 5 25.00 5.11 -23.18
C PHE A 5 23.72 4.29 -23.43
N VAL A 6 23.88 3.00 -23.73
CA VAL A 6 22.75 2.06 -23.92
C VAL A 6 22.03 1.81 -22.59
N TYR A 7 22.78 1.64 -21.49
CA TYR A 7 22.19 1.49 -20.16
C TYR A 7 21.50 2.77 -19.68
N LEU A 8 22.09 3.94 -19.93
CA LEU A 8 21.50 5.22 -19.56
C LEU A 8 20.16 5.47 -20.29
N MET A 9 20.08 5.14 -21.58
CA MET A 9 18.84 5.27 -22.35
C MET A 9 17.77 4.23 -21.95
N ALA A 10 18.17 3.01 -21.59
CA ALA A 10 17.24 2.01 -21.07
C ALA A 10 16.64 2.44 -19.72
N LEU A 11 17.45 3.00 -18.81
CA LEU A 11 17.00 3.57 -17.54
C LEU A 11 16.03 4.75 -17.72
N ILE A 12 16.29 5.63 -18.69
CA ILE A 12 15.43 6.77 -19.02
C ILE A 12 14.09 6.31 -19.62
N MET A 13 14.07 5.29 -20.48
CA MET A 13 12.83 4.76 -21.06
C MET A 13 11.95 4.03 -20.04
N VAL A 14 12.54 3.25 -19.13
CA VAL A 14 11.78 2.64 -18.02
C VAL A 14 11.20 3.72 -17.10
N GLY A 15 11.98 4.76 -16.76
CA GLY A 15 11.50 5.88 -15.96
C GLY A 15 10.32 6.63 -16.58
N MET A 16 10.29 6.84 -17.91
CA MET A 16 9.19 7.52 -18.59
C MET A 16 7.91 6.67 -18.72
N VAL A 17 8.03 5.35 -18.92
CA VAL A 17 6.85 4.46 -18.97
C VAL A 17 6.20 4.32 -17.59
N VAL A 18 7.02 4.25 -16.54
CA VAL A 18 6.55 4.19 -15.14
C VAL A 18 5.84 5.49 -14.73
N THR A 19 6.46 6.64 -15.00
CA THR A 19 5.89 7.96 -14.66
C THR A 19 4.59 8.24 -15.42
N SER A 20 4.46 7.77 -16.66
CA SER A 20 3.25 7.95 -17.47
C SER A 20 2.08 7.06 -17.04
N CYS A 21 2.34 5.86 -16.50
CA CYS A 21 1.28 5.01 -15.92
C CYS A 21 0.73 5.60 -14.60
N SER A 22 1.60 6.14 -13.75
CA SER A 22 1.23 6.85 -12.52
C SER A 22 0.40 8.11 -12.77
N LEU A 23 0.79 8.90 -13.77
CA LEU A 23 0.05 10.09 -14.18
C LEU A 23 -1.31 9.72 -14.76
N ARG A 24 -1.40 8.68 -15.59
CA ARG A 24 -2.63 8.30 -16.31
C ARG A 24 -3.81 7.91 -15.39
N LEU A 25 -3.55 7.27 -14.24
CA LEU A 25 -4.61 6.96 -13.26
C LEU A 25 -4.94 8.14 -12.34
N ARG A 26 -3.98 9.03 -12.08
CA ARG A 26 -4.24 10.33 -11.42
C ARG A 26 -5.04 11.28 -12.30
N GLU A 27 -4.86 11.19 -13.62
CA GLU A 27 -5.58 11.98 -14.63
C GLU A 27 -7.02 11.50 -14.84
N LYS A 28 -7.37 10.30 -14.35
CA LYS A 28 -8.73 9.74 -14.45
C LYS A 28 -9.24 9.20 -13.11
N PRO A 29 -9.44 10.08 -12.12
CA PRO A 29 -9.90 9.67 -10.79
C PRO A 29 -11.26 8.94 -10.82
N GLU A 30 -12.10 9.23 -11.81
CA GLU A 30 -13.40 8.60 -12.02
C GLU A 30 -13.33 7.11 -12.37
N GLU A 31 -12.26 6.68 -13.06
CA GLU A 31 -12.06 5.26 -13.39
C GLU A 31 -11.67 4.49 -12.12
N VAL A 32 -10.78 5.05 -11.30
CA VAL A 32 -10.36 4.49 -10.01
C VAL A 32 -11.54 4.42 -9.03
N GLU A 33 -12.44 5.41 -9.06
CA GLU A 33 -13.63 5.43 -8.21
C GLU A 33 -14.61 4.29 -8.54
N LYS A 34 -14.62 3.78 -9.78
CA LYS A 34 -15.48 2.64 -10.17
C LYS A 34 -14.90 1.27 -9.84
N MET A 35 -13.60 1.18 -9.55
CA MET A 35 -12.92 -0.08 -9.25
C MET A 35 -13.48 -0.76 -7.98
N SER A 36 -13.54 -2.08 -7.94
CA SER A 36 -13.87 -2.78 -6.68
C SER A 36 -12.71 -2.69 -5.67
N LEU A 37 -12.96 -3.05 -4.40
CA LEU A 37 -11.87 -3.18 -3.42
C LEU A 37 -10.82 -4.22 -3.86
N THR A 38 -11.24 -5.27 -4.57
CA THR A 38 -10.35 -6.29 -5.13
C THR A 38 -9.45 -5.70 -6.20
N ASP A 39 -10.02 -4.95 -7.14
CA ASP A 39 -9.25 -4.36 -8.24
C ASP A 39 -8.23 -3.35 -7.73
N LEU A 40 -8.64 -2.53 -6.75
CA LEU A 40 -7.74 -1.60 -6.08
C LEU A 40 -6.59 -2.32 -5.35
N TYR A 41 -6.89 -3.42 -4.67
CA TYR A 41 -5.88 -4.20 -3.97
C TYR A 41 -4.88 -4.81 -4.95
N ASN A 42 -5.37 -5.45 -6.02
CA ASN A 42 -4.54 -6.05 -7.05
C ASN A 42 -3.67 -4.99 -7.75
N ALA A 43 -4.24 -3.82 -8.05
CA ALA A 43 -3.48 -2.71 -8.62
C ALA A 43 -2.39 -2.22 -7.64
N GLY A 44 -2.71 -2.09 -6.36
CA GLY A 44 -1.73 -1.72 -5.33
C GLY A 44 -0.58 -2.71 -5.23
N VAL A 45 -0.86 -4.01 -5.26
CA VAL A 45 0.16 -5.08 -5.22
C VAL A 45 1.02 -5.05 -6.48
N ALA A 46 0.42 -4.85 -7.65
CA ALA A 46 1.15 -4.72 -8.91
C ALA A 46 2.11 -3.52 -8.88
N TYR A 47 1.61 -2.34 -8.49
CA TYR A 47 2.44 -1.14 -8.35
C TYR A 47 3.58 -1.32 -7.35
N TYR A 48 3.29 -1.94 -6.21
CA TYR A 48 4.31 -2.20 -5.19
C TYR A 48 5.40 -3.14 -5.71
N SER A 49 5.01 -4.18 -6.45
CA SER A 49 5.95 -5.15 -7.05
C SER A 49 6.85 -4.50 -8.11
N ASP A 50 6.34 -3.48 -8.81
CA ASP A 50 7.08 -2.68 -9.78
C ASP A 50 7.94 -1.57 -9.13
N GLY A 51 7.99 -1.50 -7.79
CA GLY A 51 8.73 -0.48 -7.04
C GLY A 51 8.07 0.90 -7.04
N MET A 52 6.80 0.98 -7.46
CA MET A 52 6.00 2.20 -7.55
C MET A 52 5.27 2.44 -6.22
N ASP A 53 6.05 2.72 -5.17
CA ASP A 53 5.58 2.79 -3.79
C ASP A 53 4.51 3.88 -3.56
N ASN A 54 4.56 5.00 -4.30
CA ASN A 54 3.58 6.09 -4.19
C ASN A 54 2.22 5.74 -4.79
N GLU A 55 2.24 5.05 -5.92
CA GLU A 55 1.07 4.57 -6.66
C GLU A 55 0.40 3.43 -5.91
N ALA A 56 1.19 2.52 -5.35
CA ALA A 56 0.72 1.48 -4.44
C ALA A 56 -0.01 2.10 -3.24
N LYS A 57 0.63 3.07 -2.54
CA LYS A 57 0.01 3.81 -1.44
C LYS A 57 -1.30 4.48 -1.87
N TYR A 58 -1.35 5.09 -3.05
CA TYR A 58 -2.56 5.71 -3.56
C TYR A 58 -3.70 4.70 -3.71
N MET A 59 -3.44 3.52 -4.28
CA MET A 59 -4.46 2.47 -4.42
C MET A 59 -4.95 1.96 -3.07
N TYR A 60 -4.02 1.69 -2.14
CA TYR A 60 -4.37 1.26 -0.79
C TYR A 60 -5.16 2.34 -0.02
N MET A 61 -4.87 3.62 -0.25
CA MET A 61 -5.66 4.71 0.35
C MET A 61 -7.08 4.75 -0.20
N LYS A 62 -7.28 4.45 -1.48
CA LYS A 62 -8.63 4.32 -2.06
C LYS A 62 -9.42 3.15 -1.49
N ILE A 63 -8.77 2.05 -1.13
CA ILE A 63 -9.41 0.95 -0.39
C ILE A 63 -9.93 1.46 0.95
N ILE A 64 -9.11 2.20 1.70
CA ILE A 64 -9.48 2.73 3.02
C ILE A 64 -10.63 3.76 2.92
N GLU A 65 -10.60 4.64 1.92
CA GLU A 65 -11.69 5.58 1.67
C GLU A 65 -13.01 4.88 1.32
N LYS A 66 -12.97 3.86 0.47
CA LYS A 66 -14.16 3.11 0.06
C LYS A 66 -14.71 2.25 1.19
N TYR A 67 -13.84 1.54 1.90
CA TYR A 67 -14.22 0.67 3.01
C TYR A 67 -15.01 1.44 4.08
N LYS A 68 -14.60 2.68 4.41
CA LYS A 68 -15.31 3.54 5.38
C LYS A 68 -16.76 3.87 4.99
N LYS A 69 -17.15 3.70 3.72
CA LYS A 69 -18.50 3.95 3.21
C LYS A 69 -19.38 2.68 3.22
N ILE A 70 -18.80 1.51 3.46
CA ILE A 70 -19.51 0.23 3.43
C ILE A 70 -20.23 0.03 4.78
N GLN A 71 -21.55 -0.19 4.73
CA GLN A 71 -22.33 -0.61 5.89
C GLN A 71 -22.28 -2.14 5.99
N ASN A 72 -21.91 -2.68 7.14
CA ASN A 72 -21.76 -4.13 7.39
C ASN A 72 -20.79 -4.81 6.41
N PRO A 73 -19.49 -4.49 6.48
CA PRO A 73 -18.50 -5.06 5.58
C PRO A 73 -18.38 -6.57 5.78
N THR A 74 -18.24 -7.29 4.67
CA THR A 74 -17.93 -8.72 4.66
C THR A 74 -16.52 -8.99 5.22
N GLU A 75 -16.26 -10.22 5.64
CA GLU A 75 -14.93 -10.63 6.11
C GLU A 75 -13.83 -10.45 5.05
N GLU A 76 -14.19 -10.60 3.78
CA GLU A 76 -13.27 -10.34 2.66
C GLU A 76 -12.92 -8.85 2.54
N GLU A 77 -13.91 -7.96 2.65
CA GLU A 77 -13.71 -6.51 2.59
C GLU A 77 -12.91 -6.01 3.80
N LYS A 78 -13.20 -6.54 4.99
CA LYS A 78 -12.39 -6.32 6.21
C LYS A 78 -10.94 -6.73 5.95
N GLY A 79 -10.72 -7.95 5.44
CA GLY A 79 -9.39 -8.46 5.14
C GLY A 79 -8.58 -7.52 4.24
N LYS A 80 -9.20 -7.04 3.15
CA LYS A 80 -8.55 -6.07 2.23
C LYS A 80 -8.25 -4.73 2.90
N TYR A 81 -9.15 -4.25 3.75
CA TYR A 81 -8.93 -3.01 4.49
C TYR A 81 -7.70 -3.09 5.40
N TYR A 82 -7.58 -4.14 6.22
CA TYR A 82 -6.42 -4.29 7.11
C TYR A 82 -5.13 -4.62 6.37
N TRP A 83 -5.20 -5.35 5.26
CA TRP A 83 -4.04 -5.51 4.39
C TRP A 83 -3.58 -4.18 3.79
N ALA A 84 -4.50 -3.36 3.28
CA ALA A 84 -4.16 -2.04 2.76
C ALA A 84 -3.50 -1.14 3.81
N LEU A 85 -3.99 -1.17 5.06
CA LEU A 85 -3.36 -0.47 6.18
C LEU A 85 -1.94 -1.00 6.45
N TYR A 86 -1.76 -2.32 6.47
CA TYR A 86 -0.46 -2.94 6.67
C TYR A 86 0.52 -2.53 5.56
N GLU A 87 0.12 -2.60 4.29
CA GLU A 87 0.99 -2.29 3.17
C GLU A 87 1.47 -0.84 3.22
N ILE A 88 0.57 0.12 3.50
CA ILE A 88 0.97 1.51 3.67
C ILE A 88 1.93 1.68 4.85
N GLY A 89 1.63 1.02 5.97
CA GLY A 89 2.51 1.04 7.14
C GLY A 89 3.89 0.44 6.83
N PHE A 90 3.95 -0.61 6.03
CA PHE A 90 5.20 -1.26 5.62
C PHE A 90 6.01 -0.39 4.65
N ILE A 91 5.36 0.25 3.69
CA ILE A 91 6.02 1.20 2.80
C ILE A 91 6.57 2.39 3.61
N ASN A 92 5.79 2.93 4.55
CA ASN A 92 6.28 3.98 5.46
C ASN A 92 7.48 3.53 6.31
N TYR A 93 7.53 2.25 6.70
CA TYR A 93 8.69 1.69 7.39
C TYR A 93 9.93 1.66 6.49
N LYS A 94 9.77 1.24 5.22
CA LYS A 94 10.86 1.27 4.22
C LYS A 94 11.38 2.69 3.98
N ASP A 95 10.49 3.68 3.99
CA ASP A 95 10.82 5.10 3.81
C ASP A 95 11.39 5.76 5.08
N GLU A 96 11.69 4.99 6.13
CA GLU A 96 12.13 5.47 7.45
C GLU A 96 11.14 6.44 8.13
N ASN A 97 9.92 6.55 7.61
CA ASN A 97 8.81 7.25 8.24
C ASN A 97 8.21 6.39 9.35
N TYR A 98 8.99 6.18 10.41
CA TYR A 98 8.64 5.31 11.54
C TYR A 98 7.35 5.71 12.24
N ARG A 99 7.13 7.02 12.42
CA ARG A 99 5.91 7.52 13.05
C ARG A 99 4.68 7.21 12.21
N GLY A 100 4.75 7.48 10.90
CA GLY A 100 3.68 7.14 9.96
C GLY A 100 3.43 5.63 9.94
N SER A 101 4.49 4.83 9.90
CA SER A 101 4.39 3.37 9.93
C SER A 101 3.65 2.87 11.17
N VAL A 102 4.05 3.33 12.38
CA VAL A 102 3.43 2.90 13.64
C VAL A 102 1.95 3.23 13.69
N ASN A 103 1.55 4.42 13.23
CA ASN A 103 0.13 4.79 13.19
C ASN A 103 -0.69 3.80 12.36
N PHE A 104 -0.20 3.41 11.19
CA PHE A 104 -0.88 2.40 10.37
C PHE A 104 -0.85 1.02 11.02
N MET A 105 0.28 0.60 11.61
CA MET A 105 0.36 -0.67 12.31
C MET A 105 -0.60 -0.73 13.50
N ASP A 106 -0.81 0.36 14.22
CA ASP A 106 -1.80 0.45 15.31
C ASP A 106 -3.23 0.28 14.79
N MET A 107 -3.54 0.87 13.64
CA MET A 107 -4.83 0.64 12.97
C MET A 107 -5.00 -0.80 12.48
N VAL A 108 -3.92 -1.48 12.08
CA VAL A 108 -3.98 -2.91 11.76
C VAL A 108 -4.31 -3.71 13.01
N LEU A 109 -3.62 -3.42 14.11
CA LEU A 109 -3.79 -4.12 15.39
C LEU A 109 -5.17 -3.88 16.02
N SER A 110 -5.79 -2.72 15.80
CA SER A 110 -7.16 -2.48 16.28
C SER A 110 -8.18 -3.42 15.64
N GLY A 111 -7.84 -4.03 14.50
CA GLY A 111 -8.70 -4.98 13.81
C GLY A 111 -9.08 -6.21 14.62
N THR A 112 -8.32 -6.57 15.65
CA THR A 112 -8.74 -7.64 16.58
C THR A 112 -10.01 -7.29 17.35
N ASN A 113 -10.27 -5.99 17.57
CA ASN A 113 -11.52 -5.52 18.17
C ASN A 113 -12.70 -5.60 17.19
N ASP A 114 -12.40 -5.62 15.89
CA ASP A 114 -13.37 -5.67 14.79
C ASP A 114 -13.63 -7.11 14.29
N GLY A 115 -13.11 -8.11 15.01
CA GLY A 115 -13.34 -9.54 14.77
C GLY A 115 -12.24 -10.25 13.98
N LEU A 116 -11.13 -9.59 13.64
CA LEU A 116 -9.98 -10.29 13.05
C LEU A 116 -9.34 -11.24 14.05
N ASP A 117 -9.02 -12.46 13.59
CA ASP A 117 -8.21 -13.41 14.33
C ASP A 117 -6.83 -12.79 14.65
N ASP A 118 -6.40 -12.89 15.91
CA ASP A 118 -5.13 -12.37 16.39
C ASP A 118 -3.91 -13.06 15.76
N LYS A 119 -4.14 -14.22 15.13
CA LYS A 119 -3.20 -15.00 14.33
C LYS A 119 -3.28 -14.69 12.83
N SER A 120 -4.14 -13.76 12.41
CA SER A 120 -4.20 -13.35 11.00
C SER A 120 -2.84 -12.80 10.55
N PRO A 121 -2.39 -13.09 9.31
CA PRO A 121 -1.07 -12.68 8.82
C PRO A 121 -0.76 -11.19 9.01
N GLN A 122 -1.72 -10.32 8.70
CA GLN A 122 -1.59 -8.87 8.85
C GLN A 122 -1.35 -8.44 10.30
N ILE A 123 -2.00 -9.08 11.27
CA ILE A 123 -1.80 -8.80 12.70
C ILE A 123 -0.40 -9.23 13.14
N ILE A 124 0.03 -10.43 12.76
CA ILE A 124 1.35 -10.97 13.10
C ILE A 124 2.46 -10.07 12.51
N LEU A 125 2.32 -9.69 11.25
CA LEU A 125 3.30 -8.85 10.56
C LEU A 125 3.35 -7.44 11.17
N ALA A 126 2.19 -6.84 11.50
CA ALA A 126 2.15 -5.54 12.15
C ALA A 126 2.83 -5.54 13.52
N LYS A 127 2.61 -6.57 14.35
CA LYS A 127 3.33 -6.75 15.62
C LYS A 127 4.84 -6.79 15.40
N LYS A 128 5.31 -7.55 14.40
CA LYS A 128 6.75 -7.65 14.07
C LYS A 128 7.33 -6.31 13.65
N ILE A 129 6.64 -5.55 12.80
CA ILE A 129 7.12 -4.24 12.34
C ILE A 129 7.20 -3.26 13.52
N LYS A 130 6.18 -3.17 14.38
CA LYS A 130 6.24 -2.30 15.57
C LYS A 130 7.42 -2.60 16.48
N LEU A 131 7.71 -3.89 16.72
CA LEU A 131 8.86 -4.30 17.52
C LEU A 131 10.18 -3.81 16.90
N LYS A 132 10.31 -3.88 15.58
CA LYS A 132 11.49 -3.36 14.86
C LYS A 132 11.60 -1.85 14.93
N ILE A 133 10.49 -1.12 14.94
CA ILE A 133 10.47 0.35 14.96
C ILE A 133 10.72 0.92 16.36
N THR A 134 10.38 0.18 17.42
CA THR A 134 10.43 0.64 18.82
C THR A 134 11.75 1.34 19.23
N PRO A 135 12.94 0.89 18.81
CA PRO A 135 14.21 1.58 19.13
C PRO A 135 14.34 2.99 18.55
N TYR A 136 13.64 3.31 17.46
CA TYR A 136 13.77 4.55 16.68
C TYR A 136 12.76 5.65 17.07
N LEU A 137 11.85 5.37 18.01
CA LEU A 137 10.81 6.32 18.45
C LEU A 137 11.15 7.03 19.77
N ARG A 138 12.41 6.99 20.19
CA ARG A 138 12.88 7.60 21.44
C ARG A 138 13.01 9.12 21.33
#